data_AF-A0A257PUA9-F1
#
_entry.id   AF-A0A257PUA9-F1
#
_cell.length_a   1.000
_cell.length_b   1.000
_cell.length_c   1.000
_cell.angle_alpha   90.00
_cell.angle_beta   90.00
_cell.angle_gamma   90.00
#
_symmetry.space_group_name_H-M   'P 1'
#
loop_
_entity.id
_entity.type
_entity.pdbx_description
1 polymer ?
#
loop_
_entity_poly.entity_id
_entity_poly.type
_entity_poly.pdbx_seq_one_letter_code
_entity_poly.pdbx_strand_id
1 'polypeptide(L)'
;MDQGSPAWMTVLVGLVLGVLVSLTSVGAGALGTIALLLLYPKLPIVKIVGSDIAHAVPLTLLSGLGHWYLGTVNFMLLGSLLAGSVPGIILGSVAARYAPDTLLKTILGVILALVGVRMLVK
;
A
#
# COMPACT_ATOMS: atom_id res chain seq x y z
N MET A 1 30.92 4.83 11.08
CA MET A 1 30.81 5.68 12.27
C MET A 1 29.39 5.57 12.78
N ASP A 2 29.26 5.02 13.99
CA ASP A 2 28.10 4.88 14.89
C ASP A 2 26.85 4.07 14.46
N GLN A 3 26.94 2.74 14.60
CA GLN A 3 25.84 1.75 14.57
C GLN A 3 25.30 1.50 15.99
N GLY A 4 24.78 2.56 16.62
CA GLY A 4 24.33 2.55 18.01
C GLY A 4 22.86 2.88 18.21
N SER A 5 21.97 2.65 17.23
CA SER A 5 20.53 2.85 17.43
C SER A 5 20.02 1.82 18.44
N PRO A 6 19.69 2.20 19.67
CA PRO A 6 19.29 1.25 20.68
C PRO A 6 17.92 0.68 20.29
N ALA A 7 17.75 -0.64 20.41
CA ALA A 7 16.56 -1.36 19.93
C ALA A 7 15.22 -0.73 20.37
N TRP A 8 15.21 -0.02 21.52
CA TRP A 8 14.04 0.71 22.03
C TRP A 8 13.58 1.87 21.11
N MET A 9 14.49 2.53 20.39
CA MET A 9 14.12 3.59 19.44
C MET A 9 13.42 3.01 18.21
N THR A 10 13.90 1.88 17.70
CA THR A 10 13.23 1.17 16.60
C THR A 10 11.85 0.68 17.03
N VAL A 11 11.71 0.20 18.27
CA VAL A 11 10.42 -0.23 18.85
C VAL A 11 9.47 0.95 19.02
N LEU A 12 9.92 2.08 19.55
CA LEU A 12 9.08 3.28 19.70
C LEU A 12 8.60 3.83 18.35
N VAL A 13 9.49 3.93 17.37
CA VAL A 13 9.14 4.36 16.03
C VAL A 13 8.17 3.37 15.39
N GLY A 14 8.40 2.06 15.53
CA GLY A 14 7.49 1.02 15.08
C GLY A 14 6.11 1.10 15.74
N LEU A 15 6.05 1.43 17.04
CA LEU A 15 4.81 1.56 17.79
C LEU A 15 4.02 2.82 17.39
N VAL A 16 4.68 3.96 17.29
CA VAL A 16 4.06 5.22 16.84
C VAL A 16 3.58 5.10 15.41
N LEU A 17 4.41 4.53 14.52
CA LEU A 17 4.00 4.25 13.15
C LEU A 17 2.82 3.28 13.15
N GLY A 18 2.88 2.15 13.84
CA GLY A 18 1.79 1.17 13.90
C GLY A 18 0.45 1.75 14.36
N VAL A 19 0.46 2.62 15.38
CA VAL A 19 -0.76 3.31 15.84
C VAL A 19 -1.31 4.25 14.77
N LEU A 20 -0.45 5.03 14.11
CA LEU A 20 -0.85 5.92 13.01
C LEU A 20 -1.42 5.13 11.81
N VAL A 21 -0.89 3.95 11.54
CA VAL A 21 -1.38 3.04 10.49
C VAL A 21 -2.79 2.55 10.79
N SER A 22 -3.01 2.02 12.00
CA SER A 22 -4.30 1.42 12.37
C SER A 22 -5.43 2.46 12.41
N LEU A 23 -5.11 3.71 12.71
CA LEU A 23 -6.09 4.79 12.73
C LEU A 23 -6.45 5.32 11.34
N THR A 24 -5.62 5.05 10.31
CA THR A 24 -5.87 5.53 8.95
C THR A 24 -6.43 4.40 8.09
N SER A 25 -7.68 4.51 7.66
CA SER A 25 -8.36 3.49 6.82
C SER A 25 -7.60 3.13 5.52
N VAL A 26 -6.70 4.00 5.05
CA VAL A 26 -5.82 3.80 3.88
C VAL A 26 -4.52 3.06 4.26
N GLY A 27 -4.18 3.04 5.55
CA GLY A 27 -2.88 2.64 6.07
C GLY A 27 -2.55 1.16 5.99
N ALA A 28 -3.55 0.27 6.00
CA ALA A 28 -3.30 -1.18 6.10
C ALA A 28 -2.41 -1.73 4.96
N GLY A 29 -2.64 -1.33 3.69
CA GLY A 29 -1.85 -1.84 2.56
C GLY A 29 -0.53 -1.07 2.36
N ALA A 30 -0.59 0.26 2.36
CA ALA A 30 0.55 1.14 2.10
C ALA A 30 1.60 1.12 3.23
N LEU A 31 1.14 1.07 4.48
CA LEU A 31 2.03 1.04 5.64
C LEU A 31 2.30 -0.39 6.11
N GLY A 32 1.42 -1.35 5.85
CA GLY A 32 1.72 -2.78 6.02
C GLY A 32 2.89 -3.23 5.17
N THR A 33 2.98 -2.74 3.92
CA THR A 33 4.14 -2.98 3.05
C THR A 33 5.42 -2.31 3.55
N ILE A 34 5.35 -1.09 4.11
CA ILE A 34 6.51 -0.45 4.79
C ILE A 34 6.93 -1.24 6.04
N ALA A 35 5.98 -1.67 6.86
CA ALA A 35 6.25 -2.44 8.08
C ALA A 35 6.92 -3.78 7.76
N LEU A 36 6.44 -4.49 6.74
CA LEU A 36 7.07 -5.72 6.24
C LEU A 36 8.44 -5.47 5.62
N LEU A 37 8.66 -4.32 4.97
CA LEU A 37 9.96 -3.91 4.46
C LEU A 37 10.98 -3.59 5.57
N LEU A 38 10.53 -2.96 6.65
CA LEU A 38 11.35 -2.67 7.82
C LEU A 38 11.67 -3.95 8.60
N LEU A 39 10.72 -4.88 8.69
CA LEU A 39 10.88 -6.14 9.42
C LEU A 39 11.66 -7.20 8.61
N TYR A 40 11.54 -7.20 7.28
CA TYR A 40 12.22 -8.13 6.38
C TYR A 40 12.91 -7.43 5.19
N PRO A 41 13.98 -6.65 5.42
CA PRO A 41 14.64 -5.84 4.39
C PRO A 41 15.30 -6.64 3.25
N LYS A 42 15.46 -7.97 3.42
CA LYS A 42 16.09 -8.88 2.45
C LYS A 42 15.10 -9.57 1.50
N LEU A 43 13.79 -9.39 1.66
CA LEU A 43 12.77 -10.00 0.79
C LEU A 43 12.44 -9.09 -0.41
N PRO A 44 12.18 -9.65 -1.60
CA PRO A 44 11.80 -8.88 -2.78
C PRO A 44 10.45 -8.22 -2.57
N ILE A 45 10.36 -6.90 -2.81
CA ILE A 45 9.15 -6.11 -2.56
C ILE A 45 7.93 -6.66 -3.28
N VAL A 46 8.14 -7.09 -4.52
CA VAL A 46 7.09 -7.58 -5.40
C VAL A 46 6.33 -8.75 -4.77
N LYS A 47 7.00 -9.60 -3.99
CA LYS A 47 6.37 -10.76 -3.33
C LYS A 47 5.53 -10.35 -2.12
N ILE A 48 5.99 -9.35 -1.36
CA ILE A 48 5.28 -8.79 -0.21
C ILE A 48 3.99 -8.10 -0.68
N VAL A 49 4.13 -7.18 -1.64
CA VAL A 49 3.02 -6.41 -2.20
C VAL A 49 2.04 -7.33 -2.93
N GLY A 50 2.53 -8.34 -3.67
CA GLY A 50 1.67 -9.31 -4.33
C GLY A 50 0.82 -10.13 -3.35
N SER A 51 1.38 -10.52 -2.21
CA SER A 51 0.65 -11.25 -1.16
C SER A 51 -0.43 -10.38 -0.51
N ASP A 52 -0.15 -9.11 -0.24
CA ASP A 52 -1.13 -8.15 0.30
C ASP A 52 -2.30 -7.95 -0.68
N ILE A 53 -2.00 -7.67 -1.96
CA ILE A 53 -3.01 -7.52 -3.01
C ILE A 53 -3.86 -8.79 -3.16
N ALA A 54 -3.25 -9.97 -3.11
CA ALA A 54 -3.96 -11.24 -3.23
C ALA A 54 -5.02 -11.45 -2.12
N HIS A 55 -4.81 -10.90 -0.93
CA HIS A 55 -5.79 -10.94 0.16
C HIS A 55 -6.77 -9.77 0.10
N ALA A 56 -6.30 -8.61 -0.33
CA ALA A 56 -7.14 -7.42 -0.47
C ALA A 56 -8.24 -7.65 -1.51
N VAL A 57 -7.92 -8.19 -2.69
CA VAL A 57 -8.86 -8.34 -3.81
C VAL A 57 -10.13 -9.14 -3.46
N PRO A 58 -10.06 -10.34 -2.84
CA PRO A 58 -11.24 -11.06 -2.37
C PRO A 58 -12.08 -10.25 -1.37
N LEU A 59 -11.41 -9.54 -0.47
CA LEU A 59 -12.04 -8.69 0.54
C LEU A 59 -12.80 -7.52 -0.09
N THR A 60 -12.19 -6.83 -1.06
CA THR A 60 -12.85 -5.76 -1.81
C THR A 60 -13.98 -6.27 -2.68
N LEU A 61 -13.84 -7.47 -3.27
CA LEU A 61 -14.90 -8.13 -4.03
C LEU A 61 -16.13 -8.38 -3.16
N LEU A 62 -15.96 -8.95 -1.97
CA LEU A 62 -17.05 -9.17 -1.02
C LEU A 62 -17.71 -7.85 -0.60
N SER A 63 -16.92 -6.81 -0.33
CA SER A 63 -17.44 -5.46 -0.02
C SER A 63 -18.23 -4.87 -1.20
N GLY A 64 -17.75 -5.05 -2.43
CA GLY A 64 -18.40 -4.59 -3.65
C GLY A 64 -19.72 -5.31 -3.90
N LEU A 65 -19.76 -6.64 -3.69
CA LEU A 65 -20.99 -7.44 -3.77
C LEU A 65 -22.01 -7.00 -2.71
N GLY A 66 -21.57 -6.69 -1.49
CA GLY A 66 -22.44 -6.11 -0.46
C GLY A 66 -23.06 -4.77 -0.90
N HIS A 67 -22.28 -3.90 -1.53
CA HIS A 67 -22.78 -2.64 -2.10
C HIS A 67 -23.76 -2.88 -3.27
N TRP A 68 -23.49 -3.88 -4.10
CA TRP A 68 -24.39 -4.23 -5.21
C TRP A 68 -25.73 -4.76 -4.70
N TYR A 69 -25.71 -5.61 -3.67
CA TYR A 69 -26.91 -6.11 -3.01
C TYR A 69 -27.76 -4.99 -2.40
N LEU A 70 -27.11 -3.95 -1.87
CA LEU A 70 -27.76 -2.74 -1.34
C LEU A 70 -28.27 -1.77 -2.44
N GLY A 71 -27.99 -2.03 -3.72
CA GLY A 71 -28.43 -1.20 -4.85
C GLY A 71 -27.73 0.16 -4.95
N THR A 72 -26.67 0.41 -4.17
CA THR A 72 -25.95 1.69 -4.11
C THR A 72 -24.82 1.83 -5.14
N VAL A 73 -24.69 0.86 -6.05
CA VAL A 73 -23.61 0.84 -7.05
C VAL A 73 -23.92 1.78 -8.21
N ASN A 74 -23.05 2.77 -8.39
CA ASN A 74 -23.03 3.60 -9.59
C ASN A 74 -22.17 2.94 -10.68
N PHE A 75 -22.82 2.33 -11.67
CA PHE A 75 -22.14 1.64 -12.78
C PHE A 75 -21.30 2.56 -13.67
N MET A 76 -21.65 3.86 -13.79
CA MET A 76 -20.86 4.83 -14.53
C MET A 76 -19.51 5.08 -13.83
N LEU A 77 -19.55 5.25 -12.50
CA LEU A 77 -18.36 5.45 -11.68
C LEU A 77 -17.51 4.18 -11.65
N LEU A 78 -18.13 3.00 -11.51
CA LEU A 78 -17.46 1.71 -11.62
C LEU A 78 -16.74 1.55 -12.97
N GLY A 79 -17.41 1.86 -14.07
CA GLY A 79 -16.83 1.83 -15.41
C GLY A 79 -15.62 2.76 -15.55
N SER A 80 -15.72 3.99 -15.04
CA SER A 80 -14.60 4.95 -15.07
C SER A 80 -13.40 4.48 -14.23
N LEU A 81 -13.65 3.89 -13.06
CA LEU A 81 -12.60 3.33 -12.21
C LEU A 81 -11.93 2.12 -12.86
N LEU A 82 -12.70 1.22 -13.46
CA LEU A 82 -12.16 0.05 -14.16
C LEU A 82 -11.34 0.48 -15.38
N ALA A 83 -11.85 1.42 -16.18
CA ALA A 83 -11.18 1.92 -17.36
C ALA A 83 -9.82 2.58 -17.06
N GLY A 84 -9.67 3.24 -15.89
CA GLY A 84 -8.38 3.76 -15.44
C GLY A 84 -7.50 2.71 -14.75
N SER A 85 -8.08 1.95 -13.82
CA SER A 85 -7.31 1.10 -12.89
C SER A 85 -6.83 -0.19 -13.55
N VAL A 86 -7.64 -0.85 -14.39
CA VAL A 86 -7.26 -2.11 -15.03
C VAL A 86 -6.04 -1.94 -15.94
N PRO A 87 -6.03 -1.02 -16.93
CA PRO A 87 -4.83 -0.82 -17.75
C PRO A 87 -3.67 -0.24 -16.94
N GLY A 88 -3.94 0.63 -15.96
CA GLY A 88 -2.92 1.17 -15.07
C GLY A 88 -2.18 0.10 -14.26
N ILE A 89 -2.92 -0.84 -13.66
CA ILE A 89 -2.35 -1.95 -12.89
C ILE A 89 -1.58 -2.91 -13.79
N ILE A 90 -2.10 -3.23 -14.98
CA ILE A 90 -1.41 -4.14 -15.92
C ILE A 90 -0.07 -3.53 -16.34
N LEU A 91 -0.07 -2.29 -16.82
CA LEU A 91 1.16 -1.61 -17.25
C LEU A 91 2.14 -1.42 -16.09
N GLY A 92 1.65 -0.98 -14.93
CA GLY A 92 2.46 -0.82 -13.73
C GLY A 92 3.08 -2.13 -13.26
N SER A 93 2.32 -3.23 -13.26
CA SER A 93 2.80 -4.55 -12.82
C SER A 93 3.84 -5.13 -13.78
N VAL A 94 3.66 -4.94 -15.09
CA VAL A 94 4.66 -5.37 -16.09
C VAL A 94 5.94 -4.55 -15.94
N ALA A 95 5.83 -3.22 -15.84
CA ALA A 95 6.98 -2.34 -15.65
C ALA A 95 7.73 -2.66 -14.34
N ALA A 96 7.01 -2.96 -13.26
CA ALA A 96 7.58 -3.30 -11.96
C ALA A 96 8.43 -4.58 -11.97
N ARG A 97 8.18 -5.53 -12.90
CA ARG A 97 9.00 -6.75 -13.03
C ARG A 97 10.39 -6.50 -13.60
N TYR A 98 10.55 -5.43 -14.38
CA TYR A 98 11.82 -5.07 -15.01
C TYR A 98 12.58 -3.97 -14.25
N ALA A 99 11.93 -3.36 -13.25
CA ALA A 99 12.53 -2.30 -12.44
C ALA A 99 13.37 -2.86 -11.28
N PRO A 100 14.49 -2.21 -10.92
CA PRO A 100 15.30 -2.63 -9.77
C PRO A 100 14.55 -2.35 -8.44
N ASP A 101 14.71 -3.24 -7.45
CA ASP A 101 14.05 -3.12 -6.13
C ASP A 101 14.28 -1.75 -5.45
N THR A 102 15.46 -1.14 -5.64
CA THR A 102 15.77 0.19 -5.10
C THR A 102 14.86 1.28 -5.68
N LEU A 103 14.57 1.22 -6.97
CA LEU A 103 13.68 2.18 -7.62
C LEU A 103 12.23 1.99 -7.14
N LEU A 104 11.80 0.74 -7.00
CA LEU A 104 10.49 0.40 -6.45
C LEU A 104 10.33 0.91 -5.01
N LYS A 105 11.35 0.71 -4.16
CA LYS A 105 11.41 1.25 -2.78
C LYS A 105 11.27 2.77 -2.77
N THR A 106 12.05 3.46 -3.59
CA THR A 106 12.04 4.93 -3.66
C THR A 106 10.70 5.45 -4.16
N ILE A 107 10.15 4.88 -5.23
CA ILE A 107 8.84 5.28 -5.77
C ILE A 107 7.75 5.08 -4.72
N LEU A 108 7.73 3.92 -4.05
CA LEU A 108 6.77 3.65 -2.98
C LEU A 108 6.88 4.70 -1.86
N GLY A 109 8.10 4.97 -1.39
CA GLY A 109 8.36 5.98 -0.35
C GLY A 109 7.93 7.39 -0.76
N VAL A 110 8.21 7.79 -2.01
CA VAL A 110 7.80 9.10 -2.55
C VAL A 110 6.27 9.21 -2.61
N ILE A 111 5.58 8.17 -3.13
CA ILE A 111 4.12 8.17 -3.20
C ILE A 111 3.51 8.32 -1.80
N LEU A 112 4.04 7.60 -0.82
CA LEU A 112 3.55 7.64 0.56
C LEU A 112 3.76 9.01 1.21
N ALA A 113 4.93 9.61 1.02
CA ALA A 113 5.20 10.97 1.47
C ALA A 113 4.22 11.97 0.83
N LEU A 114 3.98 11.85 -0.47
CA LEU A 114 3.10 12.74 -1.22
C LEU A 114 1.64 12.61 -0.79
N VAL A 115 1.18 11.38 -0.53
CA VAL A 115 -0.16 11.10 0.03
C VAL A 115 -0.29 11.67 1.43
N GLY A 116 0.71 11.47 2.29
CA GLY A 116 0.72 12.03 3.66
C GLY A 116 0.63 13.55 3.66
N VAL A 117 1.40 14.22 2.80
CA VAL A 117 1.34 15.68 2.63
C VAL A 117 -0.02 16.11 2.09
N ARG A 118 -0.56 15.41 1.08
CA ARG A 118 -1.88 15.70 0.52
C ARG A 118 -3.01 15.62 1.54
N MET A 119 -2.95 14.71 2.51
CA MET A 119 -3.95 14.60 3.58
C MET A 119 -3.83 15.68 4.66
N LEU A 120 -2.64 16.27 4.85
CA LEU A 120 -2.45 17.39 5.79
C LEU A 120 -2.88 18.74 5.20
N VAL A 121 -2.79 18.87 3.89
CA VAL A 121 -3.03 20.13 3.15
C VAL A 121 -4.48 20.22 2.62
N LYS A 122 -5.28 19.17 2.75
CA LYS A 122 -6.66 19.08 2.24
C LYS A 122 -7.61 18.66 3.34
#